data_AF-A0ABD0NQL9-F1
#
_entry.id   AF-A0ABD0NQL9-F1
#
_cell.length_a   1.000
_cell.length_b   1.000
_cell.length_c   1.000
_cell.angle_alpha   90.00
_cell.angle_beta   90.00
_cell.angle_gamma   90.00
#
_symmetry.space_group_name_H-M   'P 1'
#
loop_
_entity.id
_entity.type
_entity.pdbx_description
1 polymer ?
#
loop_
_entity_poly.entity_id
_entity_poly.type
_entity_poly.pdbx_seq_one_letter_code
_entity_poly.pdbx_strand_id
1 'polypeptide(L)'
;SEKVLLIPSNLDVEVVDVTEQFDCDSFVQPLSLMDVFKRPPDFFPVVAKLSSERHFKLSPELEMLFDSEQVIIHHAFYAKRILASEMGRESTRHFLIPESYNGRFKRRPRQFPTAYDLERARSETEQIRVVATKEFESVYNGLASVSTGDEFIVTNGKSCALSHNGTKRTADAFQCLKVTEKSHGKEVKEPVRLPMCLEGGFMELVKDKRQYTIAEICRWFPLPFNVKVSVRDLSLKVDVLAGAPGLHIEEEISDPCLLISNTDLSEIKEVPVNRTDLILNVKQRWDGESPACSGNSAIEEISEDCYYTLRRYAVTTITPPPRPPKKPKDPPPRPPKMLSSRSESANSENSSSSPQ
;
A
#
# COMPACT_ATOMS: atom_id res chain seq x y z
N SER A 1 -11.40 -9.70 -46.08
CA SER A 1 -11.13 -11.12 -45.81
C SER A 1 -9.74 -11.25 -45.24
N GLU A 2 -9.61 -11.59 -43.96
CA GLU A 2 -8.30 -11.87 -43.36
C GLU A 2 -7.67 -13.09 -44.04
N LYS A 3 -6.37 -13.01 -44.31
CA LYS A 3 -5.63 -14.08 -44.97
C LYS A 3 -4.72 -14.75 -43.93
N VAL A 4 -5.32 -15.61 -43.10
CA VAL A 4 -4.59 -16.35 -42.07
C VAL A 4 -3.55 -17.26 -42.73
N LEU A 5 -2.28 -16.92 -42.57
CA LEU A 5 -1.14 -17.70 -43.04
C LEU A 5 -0.87 -18.84 -42.05
N LEU A 6 -1.45 -20.01 -42.33
CA LEU A 6 -1.12 -21.26 -41.64
C LEU A 6 0.25 -21.75 -42.12
N ILE A 7 1.27 -21.63 -41.26
CA ILE A 7 2.60 -22.19 -41.50
C ILE A 7 2.53 -23.72 -41.29
N PRO A 8 2.84 -24.56 -42.29
CA PRO A 8 2.80 -26.01 -42.14
C PRO A 8 3.86 -26.53 -41.17
N SER A 9 3.51 -27.54 -40.37
CA SER A 9 4.43 -28.19 -39.43
C SER A 9 5.50 -29.08 -40.09
N ASN A 10 5.44 -29.23 -41.41
CA ASN A 10 6.39 -29.94 -42.26
C ASN A 10 7.13 -29.01 -43.23
N LEU A 11 7.17 -27.71 -42.94
CA LEU A 11 7.97 -26.74 -43.70
C LEU A 11 9.45 -26.92 -43.34
N ASP A 12 10.27 -27.32 -44.31
CA ASP A 12 11.73 -27.27 -44.17
C ASP A 12 12.17 -25.79 -44.14
N VAL A 13 12.73 -25.35 -43.00
CA VAL A 13 13.20 -23.98 -42.79
C VAL A 13 14.72 -23.96 -42.85
N GLU A 14 15.26 -23.42 -43.94
CA GLU A 14 16.69 -23.12 -44.07
C GLU A 14 16.97 -21.73 -43.48
N VAL A 15 17.82 -21.67 -42.46
CA VAL A 15 18.23 -20.41 -41.82
C VAL A 15 19.50 -19.91 -42.51
N VAL A 16 19.34 -18.87 -43.33
CA VAL A 16 20.45 -18.21 -44.03
C VAL A 16 20.85 -16.96 -43.26
N ASP A 17 22.14 -16.79 -43.00
CA ASP A 17 22.68 -15.54 -42.44
C ASP A 17 22.69 -14.46 -43.54
N VAL A 18 21.91 -13.41 -43.31
CA VAL A 18 21.76 -12.26 -44.21
C VAL A 18 22.36 -10.98 -43.62
N THR A 19 23.05 -11.07 -42.46
CA THR A 19 23.55 -9.92 -41.69
C THR A 19 24.61 -9.13 -42.45
N GLU A 20 25.36 -9.76 -43.37
CA GLU A 20 26.31 -9.09 -44.28
C GLU A 20 25.69 -8.65 -45.62
N GLN A 21 24.45 -9.08 -45.92
CA GLN A 21 23.81 -8.89 -47.23
C GLN A 21 22.85 -7.70 -47.27
N PHE A 22 22.47 -7.18 -46.10
CA PHE A 22 21.61 -6.02 -45.93
C PHE A 22 22.26 -5.04 -44.96
N ASP A 23 22.07 -3.75 -45.20
CA ASP A 23 22.45 -2.73 -44.22
C ASP A 23 21.68 -2.98 -42.92
N CYS A 24 22.35 -2.97 -41.77
CA CYS A 24 21.71 -3.17 -40.47
C CYS A 24 20.61 -2.14 -40.21
N ASP A 25 20.74 -0.93 -40.78
CA ASP A 25 19.73 0.13 -40.73
C ASP A 25 18.43 -0.22 -41.51
N SER A 26 18.44 -1.28 -42.32
CA SER A 26 17.25 -1.81 -43.00
C SER A 26 16.31 -2.58 -42.07
N PHE A 27 16.82 -3.10 -40.93
CA PHE A 27 16.01 -3.86 -39.99
C PHE A 27 15.31 -2.93 -39.01
N VAL A 28 14.02 -2.70 -39.25
CA VAL A 28 13.15 -1.97 -38.31
C VAL A 28 13.09 -2.75 -37.00
N GLN A 29 13.77 -2.27 -35.95
CA GLN A 29 13.74 -2.87 -34.63
C GLN A 29 12.46 -2.44 -33.88
N PRO A 30 11.48 -3.33 -33.64
CA PRO A 30 10.39 -3.06 -32.72
C PRO A 30 10.92 -2.97 -31.29
N LEU A 31 10.57 -1.92 -30.57
CA LEU A 31 10.93 -1.69 -29.16
C LEU A 31 9.67 -1.60 -28.31
N SER A 32 9.61 -2.29 -27.17
CA SER A 32 8.55 -2.00 -26.20
C SER A 32 8.76 -0.62 -25.56
N LEU A 33 7.73 -0.05 -24.93
CA LEU A 33 7.91 1.17 -24.11
C LEU A 33 9.02 1.00 -23.05
N MET A 34 9.19 -0.21 -22.52
CA MET A 34 10.23 -0.51 -21.52
C MET A 34 11.64 -0.51 -22.14
N ASP A 35 11.79 -0.94 -23.39
CA ASP A 35 13.07 -0.89 -24.10
C ASP A 35 13.44 0.54 -24.50
N VAL A 36 12.44 1.36 -24.85
CA VAL A 36 12.61 2.80 -25.05
C VAL A 36 12.96 3.50 -23.75
N PHE A 37 12.25 3.23 -22.65
CA PHE A 37 12.49 3.84 -21.34
C PHE A 37 13.91 3.58 -20.80
N LYS A 38 14.49 2.41 -21.09
CA LYS A 38 15.86 2.05 -20.71
C LYS A 38 16.94 2.69 -21.59
N ARG A 39 16.60 3.42 -22.66
CA ARG A 39 17.58 4.13 -23.48
C ARG A 39 18.23 5.28 -22.69
N PRO A 40 19.51 5.59 -22.92
CA PRO A 40 20.19 6.67 -22.21
C PRO A 40 19.61 8.04 -22.60
N PRO A 41 19.80 9.10 -21.80
CA PRO A 41 19.15 10.40 -22.04
C PRO A 41 19.47 11.03 -23.40
N ASP A 42 20.66 10.79 -23.95
CA ASP A 42 21.09 11.26 -25.27
C ASP A 42 20.43 10.52 -26.44
N PHE A 43 19.74 9.41 -26.19
CA PHE A 43 18.88 8.79 -27.21
C PHE A 43 17.79 9.76 -27.66
N PHE A 44 17.21 10.50 -26.71
CA PHE A 44 16.07 11.38 -26.90
C PHE A 44 16.49 12.79 -27.37
N PRO A 45 15.58 13.55 -28.02
CA PRO A 45 14.24 13.15 -28.45
C PRO A 45 14.25 12.39 -29.78
N VAL A 46 13.27 11.49 -29.97
CA VAL A 46 13.18 10.65 -31.18
C VAL A 46 11.78 10.66 -31.80
N VAL A 47 11.74 10.52 -33.12
CA VAL A 47 10.53 10.22 -33.88
C VAL A 47 10.30 8.71 -33.89
N ALA A 48 9.10 8.28 -33.54
CA ALA A 48 8.69 6.88 -33.51
C ALA A 48 7.33 6.66 -34.19
N LYS A 49 7.11 5.47 -34.72
CA LYS A 49 5.84 5.03 -35.31
C LYS A 49 5.35 3.77 -34.61
N LEU A 50 4.05 3.68 -34.33
CA LEU A 50 3.44 2.48 -33.74
C LEU A 50 3.66 1.24 -34.65
N SER A 51 4.05 0.12 -34.05
CA SER A 51 4.35 -1.13 -34.75
C SER A 51 3.13 -2.06 -34.77
N SER A 52 2.41 -2.02 -35.89
CA SER A 52 1.34 -2.95 -36.28
C SER A 52 -0.04 -2.77 -35.62
N GLU A 53 -0.97 -3.59 -36.12
CA GLU A 53 -2.41 -3.33 -36.18
C GLU A 53 -3.18 -3.54 -34.85
N ARG A 54 -3.84 -2.47 -34.39
CA ARG A 54 -4.97 -2.38 -33.43
C ARG A 54 -5.33 -3.61 -32.55
N HIS A 55 -4.40 -4.07 -31.71
CA HIS A 55 -4.72 -5.03 -30.63
C HIS A 55 -4.48 -4.48 -29.22
N PHE A 56 -3.86 -3.31 -29.09
CA PHE A 56 -3.64 -2.63 -27.81
C PHE A 56 -4.93 -1.94 -27.33
N LYS A 57 -5.37 -2.23 -26.10
CA LYS A 57 -6.43 -1.46 -25.42
C LYS A 57 -5.81 -0.21 -24.82
N LEU A 58 -5.72 0.84 -25.62
CA LEU A 58 -5.31 2.16 -25.16
C LEU A 58 -6.46 2.86 -24.42
N SER A 59 -6.13 3.86 -23.59
CA SER A 59 -7.15 4.80 -23.12
C SER A 59 -7.53 5.72 -24.29
N PRO A 60 -8.77 6.28 -24.32
CA PRO A 60 -9.19 7.18 -25.40
C PRO A 60 -8.24 8.38 -25.60
N GLU A 61 -7.60 8.83 -24.53
CA GLU A 61 -6.59 9.89 -24.60
C GLU A 61 -5.30 9.43 -25.28
N LEU A 62 -4.88 8.18 -25.10
CA LEU A 62 -3.72 7.63 -25.81
C LEU A 62 -4.09 7.27 -27.26
N GLU A 63 -5.30 6.80 -27.53
CA GLU A 63 -5.78 6.58 -28.90
C GLU A 63 -5.64 7.85 -29.76
N MET A 64 -6.15 9.00 -29.30
CA MET A 64 -6.00 10.27 -30.04
C MET A 64 -4.54 10.70 -30.27
N LEU A 65 -3.62 10.34 -29.35
CA LEU A 65 -2.20 10.64 -29.49
C LEU A 65 -1.55 9.77 -30.59
N PHE A 66 -1.89 8.48 -30.61
CA PHE A 66 -1.36 7.47 -31.54
C PHE A 66 -2.18 7.30 -32.83
N ASP A 67 -3.28 8.06 -33.01
CA ASP A 67 -3.95 8.27 -34.31
C ASP A 67 -3.03 9.00 -35.31
N SER A 68 -2.04 9.74 -34.82
CA SER A 68 -0.99 10.32 -35.64
C SER A 68 -0.05 9.24 -36.19
N GLU A 69 0.35 9.36 -37.47
CA GLU A 69 1.21 8.33 -38.10
C GLU A 69 2.58 8.19 -37.42
N GLN A 70 3.02 9.25 -36.75
CA GLN A 70 4.29 9.34 -36.04
C GLN A 70 4.10 10.18 -34.78
N VAL A 71 4.78 9.78 -33.70
CA VAL A 71 4.85 10.50 -32.42
C VAL A 71 6.30 10.89 -32.13
N ILE A 72 6.48 11.90 -31.28
CA ILE A 72 7.79 12.30 -30.75
C ILE A 72 7.88 11.85 -29.30
N ILE A 73 8.94 11.12 -28.96
CA ILE A 73 9.26 10.72 -27.59
C ILE A 73 10.33 11.68 -27.08
N HIS A 74 9.96 12.53 -26.11
CA HIS A 74 10.80 13.65 -25.67
C HIS A 74 11.86 13.27 -24.65
N HIS A 75 11.50 12.42 -23.69
CA HIS A 75 12.42 11.84 -22.69
C HIS A 75 11.74 10.73 -21.88
N ALA A 76 12.56 9.96 -21.17
CA ALA A 76 12.15 9.03 -20.11
C ALA A 76 12.32 9.68 -18.72
N PHE A 77 11.36 9.46 -17.81
CA PHE A 77 11.43 9.96 -16.44
C PHE A 77 10.60 9.10 -15.48
N TYR A 78 10.88 9.20 -14.18
CA TYR A 78 10.03 8.62 -13.15
C TYR A 78 9.01 9.65 -12.67
N ALA A 79 7.74 9.43 -12.98
CA ALA A 79 6.64 10.22 -12.47
C ALA A 79 6.33 9.81 -11.02
N LYS A 80 6.18 10.79 -10.13
CA LYS A 80 5.74 10.52 -8.76
C LYS A 80 4.21 10.44 -8.72
N ARG A 81 3.69 9.31 -8.26
CA ARG A 81 2.26 9.00 -8.15
C ARG A 81 1.91 8.58 -6.73
N ILE A 82 0.71 8.91 -6.28
CA ILE A 82 0.20 8.52 -4.96
C ILE A 82 -0.85 7.44 -5.15
N LEU A 83 -0.62 6.27 -4.52
CA LEU A 83 -1.56 5.16 -4.52
C LEU A 83 -2.67 5.42 -3.50
N ALA A 84 -3.92 5.30 -3.94
CA ALA A 84 -5.08 5.46 -3.09
C ALA A 84 -6.21 4.46 -3.40
N SER A 85 -6.97 4.08 -2.37
CA SER A 85 -8.15 3.23 -2.50
C SER A 85 -9.43 3.94 -2.04
N GLU A 86 -10.56 3.72 -2.72
CA GLU A 86 -11.86 4.24 -2.29
C GLU A 86 -12.35 3.54 -1.02
N MET A 87 -12.76 4.32 -0.02
CA MET A 87 -13.33 3.77 1.21
C MET A 87 -14.83 3.51 1.09
N GLY A 88 -15.32 2.41 1.66
CA GLY A 88 -16.75 2.22 1.93
C GLY A 88 -17.61 1.71 0.76
N ARG A 89 -17.01 1.04 -0.23
CA ARG A 89 -17.71 0.22 -1.23
C ARG A 89 -17.38 -1.26 -1.04
N GLU A 90 -18.24 -2.13 -1.56
CA GLU A 90 -17.97 -3.59 -1.61
C GLU A 90 -16.86 -3.90 -2.62
N SER A 91 -16.91 -3.31 -3.82
CA SER A 91 -15.78 -3.27 -4.75
C SER A 91 -14.93 -2.03 -4.48
N THR A 92 -13.69 -2.24 -4.05
CA THR A 92 -12.72 -1.16 -3.83
C THR A 92 -12.15 -0.72 -5.17
N ARG A 93 -12.26 0.58 -5.49
CA ARG A 93 -11.57 1.17 -6.64
C ARG A 93 -10.21 1.71 -6.21
N HIS A 94 -9.22 1.55 -7.07
CA HIS A 94 -7.84 1.96 -6.82
C HIS A 94 -7.44 3.07 -7.81
N PHE A 95 -6.66 4.04 -7.33
CA PHE A 95 -6.26 5.21 -8.12
C PHE A 95 -4.76 5.49 -8.00
N LEU A 96 -4.18 5.99 -9.10
CA LEU A 96 -2.90 6.68 -9.11
C LEU A 96 -3.14 8.17 -9.29
N ILE A 97 -2.90 8.92 -8.22
CA ILE A 97 -3.09 10.38 -8.17
C ILE A 97 -1.74 11.05 -8.48
N PRO A 98 -1.63 11.92 -9.49
CA PRO A 98 -0.39 12.64 -9.76
C PRO A 98 -0.20 13.81 -8.79
N GLU A 99 1.06 14.20 -8.53
CA GLU A 99 1.37 15.36 -7.68
C GLU A 99 0.76 16.68 -8.19
N SER A 100 0.52 16.78 -9.50
CA SER A 100 -0.08 17.93 -10.17
C SER A 100 -1.61 18.07 -10.02
N TYR A 101 -2.28 17.12 -9.34
CA TYR A 101 -3.72 17.21 -9.07
C TYR A 101 -4.03 18.41 -8.14
N ASN A 102 -4.87 19.33 -8.63
CA ASN A 102 -5.15 20.61 -7.98
C ASN A 102 -6.33 20.57 -7.00
N GLY A 103 -7.04 19.45 -6.91
CA GLY A 103 -8.10 19.27 -5.92
C GLY A 103 -7.55 19.32 -4.49
N ARG A 104 -8.40 19.74 -3.55
CA ARG A 104 -8.02 19.93 -2.14
C ARG A 104 -8.59 18.83 -1.27
N PHE A 105 -7.75 18.27 -0.39
CA PHE A 105 -8.10 17.21 0.55
C PHE A 105 -8.31 17.73 1.97
N LYS A 106 -9.22 17.07 2.71
CA LYS A 106 -9.35 17.15 4.17
C LYS A 106 -9.11 15.79 4.77
N ARG A 107 -8.40 15.71 5.89
CA ARG A 107 -8.21 14.45 6.62
C ARG A 107 -9.53 13.87 7.12
N ARG A 108 -9.54 12.54 7.20
CA ARG A 108 -10.62 11.72 7.76
C ARG A 108 -10.02 10.84 8.88
N PRO A 109 -10.83 10.43 9.87
CA PRO A 109 -10.42 9.43 10.85
C PRO A 109 -9.93 8.13 10.19
N ARG A 110 -8.80 7.62 10.67
CA ARG A 110 -8.43 6.21 10.59
C ARG A 110 -9.22 5.38 11.61
N GLN A 111 -9.40 4.11 11.29
CA GLN A 111 -9.88 3.08 12.22
C GLN A 111 -8.75 2.08 12.44
N PHE A 112 -8.47 1.76 13.69
CA PHE A 112 -7.45 0.81 14.12
C PHE A 112 -8.17 -0.30 14.90
N PRO A 113 -8.43 -1.48 14.29
CA PRO A 113 -9.17 -2.55 14.94
C PRO A 113 -8.54 -2.99 16.27
N THR A 114 -7.21 -3.03 16.34
CA THR A 114 -6.45 -3.54 17.48
C THR A 114 -5.44 -2.54 18.05
N ALA A 115 -4.95 -2.82 19.26
CA ALA A 115 -3.79 -2.11 19.83
C ALA A 115 -2.50 -2.33 19.01
N TYR A 116 -2.36 -3.47 18.32
CA TYR A 116 -1.27 -3.71 17.38
C TYR A 116 -1.29 -2.72 16.20
N ASP A 117 -2.47 -2.38 15.69
CA ASP A 117 -2.62 -1.39 14.62
C ASP A 117 -2.25 0.03 15.10
N LEU A 118 -2.57 0.37 16.36
CA LEU A 118 -2.11 1.63 16.98
C LEU A 118 -0.59 1.67 17.15
N GLU A 119 0.06 0.56 17.51
CA GLU A 119 1.53 0.53 17.60
C GLU A 119 2.17 0.68 16.22
N ARG A 120 1.63 0.01 15.20
CA ARG A 120 2.10 0.14 13.81
C ARG A 120 1.89 1.54 13.23
N ALA A 121 0.85 2.24 13.65
CA ALA A 121 0.57 3.61 13.24
C ALA A 121 1.43 4.66 13.97
N ARG A 122 2.21 4.27 14.99
CA ARG A 122 3.07 5.19 15.74
C ARG A 122 4.10 5.84 14.80
N SER A 123 4.11 7.18 14.79
CA SER A 123 5.06 7.98 14.03
C SER A 123 5.95 8.83 14.95
N GLU A 124 7.08 9.29 14.44
CA GLU A 124 7.88 10.35 15.06
C GLU A 124 7.25 11.73 14.79
N THR A 125 6.59 11.91 13.64
CA THR A 125 6.05 13.18 13.14
C THR A 125 4.62 13.48 13.59
N GLU A 126 3.85 12.46 13.99
CA GLU A 126 2.42 12.60 14.30
C GLU A 126 2.08 12.00 15.67
N GLN A 127 1.31 12.76 16.46
CA GLN A 127 0.64 12.27 17.67
C GLN A 127 -0.79 11.87 17.33
N ILE A 128 -1.10 10.57 17.41
CA ILE A 128 -2.44 10.06 17.12
C ILE A 128 -3.28 10.05 18.41
N ARG A 129 -4.44 10.71 18.39
CA ARG A 129 -5.44 10.66 19.46
C ARG A 129 -6.62 9.82 18.98
N VAL A 130 -7.05 8.85 19.75
CA VAL A 130 -8.13 7.91 19.39
C VAL A 130 -9.17 7.79 20.50
N VAL A 131 -10.36 7.31 20.16
CA VAL A 131 -11.40 6.88 21.10
C VAL A 131 -11.70 5.39 20.88
N ALA A 132 -11.87 4.63 21.95
CA ALA A 132 -12.29 3.23 21.87
C ALA A 132 -13.79 3.10 21.56
N THR A 133 -14.15 2.22 20.64
CA THR A 133 -15.55 1.94 20.25
C THR A 133 -16.04 0.58 20.71
N LYS A 134 -15.18 -0.24 21.31
CA LYS A 134 -15.51 -1.51 21.95
C LYS A 134 -14.91 -1.60 23.35
N GLU A 135 -15.54 -2.40 24.19
CA GLU A 135 -15.07 -2.70 25.54
C GLU A 135 -14.16 -3.92 25.53
N PHE A 136 -13.16 -3.91 26.40
CA PHE A 136 -12.25 -5.04 26.61
C PHE A 136 -11.85 -5.10 28.08
N GLU A 137 -12.15 -6.21 28.74
CA GLU A 137 -11.68 -6.49 30.10
C GLU A 137 -10.34 -7.23 30.07
N SER A 138 -9.31 -6.65 30.69
CA SER A 138 -7.99 -7.24 30.75
C SER A 138 -7.90 -8.30 31.85
N VAL A 139 -7.70 -9.55 31.42
CA VAL A 139 -7.36 -10.68 32.31
C VAL A 139 -5.86 -10.78 32.64
N TYR A 140 -5.06 -9.79 32.22
CA TYR A 140 -3.60 -9.81 32.36
C TYR A 140 -3.14 -8.79 33.40
N ASN A 141 -2.43 -9.28 34.42
CA ASN A 141 -1.85 -8.42 35.47
C ASN A 141 -0.95 -7.32 34.87
N GLY A 142 -1.26 -6.06 35.21
CA GLY A 142 -0.51 -4.89 34.75
C GLY A 142 -0.85 -4.38 33.34
N LEU A 143 -1.86 -4.95 32.67
CA LEU A 143 -2.42 -4.42 31.42
C LEU A 143 -3.82 -3.84 31.67
N ALA A 144 -4.11 -2.69 31.08
CA ALA A 144 -5.35 -1.95 31.33
C ALA A 144 -6.55 -2.52 30.54
N SER A 145 -7.72 -2.50 31.19
CA SER A 145 -9.02 -2.65 30.53
C SER A 145 -9.38 -1.37 29.77
N VAL A 146 -10.26 -1.50 28.78
CA VAL A 146 -10.75 -0.42 27.91
C VAL A 146 -12.28 -0.40 27.96
N SER A 147 -12.86 0.78 28.16
CA SER A 147 -14.32 1.01 28.09
C SER A 147 -14.68 1.82 26.84
N THR A 148 -15.92 1.70 26.37
CA THR A 148 -16.40 2.47 25.23
C THR A 148 -16.35 3.97 25.55
N GLY A 149 -15.75 4.76 24.67
CA GLY A 149 -15.55 6.19 24.89
C GLY A 149 -14.25 6.58 25.59
N ASP A 150 -13.44 5.62 26.05
CA ASP A 150 -12.09 5.90 26.55
C ASP A 150 -11.24 6.56 25.45
N GLU A 151 -10.61 7.69 25.78
CA GLU A 151 -9.70 8.42 24.89
C GLU A 151 -8.24 8.03 25.16
N PHE A 152 -7.47 7.74 24.11
CA PHE A 152 -6.06 7.40 24.20
C PHE A 152 -5.20 8.27 23.26
N ILE A 153 -3.94 8.45 23.63
CA ILE A 153 -2.92 9.14 22.83
C ILE A 153 -1.74 8.19 22.59
N VAL A 154 -1.46 7.93 21.31
CA VAL A 154 -0.26 7.24 20.86
C VAL A 154 0.91 8.22 20.98
N THR A 155 1.90 7.88 21.80
CA THR A 155 3.11 8.69 22.01
C THR A 155 4.07 8.57 20.83
N ASN A 156 4.64 9.68 20.38
CA ASN A 156 5.63 9.71 19.31
C ASN A 156 6.87 8.87 19.66
N GLY A 157 7.53 8.31 18.64
CA GLY A 157 8.79 7.56 18.76
C GLY A 157 8.73 6.18 18.09
N LYS A 158 9.81 5.40 18.20
CA LYS A 158 9.87 4.05 17.61
C LYS A 158 9.13 3.02 18.48
N SER A 159 8.76 1.87 17.90
CA SER A 159 8.25 0.72 18.67
C SER A 159 9.29 0.29 19.70
N CYS A 160 8.86 0.05 20.93
CA CYS A 160 9.74 -0.40 22.00
C CYS A 160 9.70 -1.93 22.06
N ALA A 161 10.54 -2.57 21.26
CA ALA A 161 10.81 -4.00 21.40
C ALA A 161 11.48 -4.26 22.76
N LEU A 162 10.67 -4.57 23.78
CA LEU A 162 11.12 -4.82 25.15
C LEU A 162 12.05 -6.04 25.20
N SER A 163 13.34 -5.79 25.25
CA SER A 163 14.40 -6.79 25.31
C SER A 163 14.50 -7.45 26.69
N HIS A 164 13.60 -8.38 27.00
CA HIS A 164 13.78 -9.26 28.15
C HIS A 164 14.64 -10.48 27.76
N ASN A 165 15.82 -10.61 28.38
CA ASN A 165 16.73 -11.77 28.28
C ASN A 165 17.15 -12.17 26.85
N GLY A 166 17.74 -11.24 26.09
CA GLY A 166 18.52 -11.53 24.86
C GLY A 166 17.76 -12.14 23.68
N THR A 167 16.48 -12.44 23.84
CA THR A 167 15.62 -13.02 22.80
C THR A 167 14.69 -11.93 22.30
N LYS A 168 14.73 -11.59 21.00
CA LYS A 168 13.79 -10.65 20.38
C LYS A 168 12.37 -11.24 20.40
N ARG A 169 11.62 -11.03 21.49
CA ARG A 169 10.18 -11.25 21.52
C ARG A 169 9.47 -10.00 21.01
N THR A 170 8.40 -10.19 20.25
CA THR A 170 7.41 -9.15 20.00
C THR A 170 6.92 -8.60 21.34
N ALA A 171 6.81 -7.28 21.48
CA ALA A 171 6.29 -6.71 22.72
C ALA A 171 4.84 -7.19 22.94
N ASP A 172 4.57 -7.88 24.04
CA ASP A 172 3.23 -8.42 24.33
C ASP A 172 2.20 -7.32 24.66
N ALA A 173 2.66 -6.07 24.89
CA ALA A 173 1.83 -4.93 25.26
C ALA A 173 2.34 -3.60 24.70
N PHE A 174 1.43 -2.85 24.10
CA PHE A 174 1.58 -1.50 23.57
C PHE A 174 1.45 -0.45 24.69
N GLN A 175 2.34 0.55 24.72
CA GLN A 175 2.26 1.66 25.67
C GLN A 175 1.65 2.91 25.01
N CYS A 176 0.68 3.53 25.70
CA CYS A 176 0.05 4.79 25.29
C CYS A 176 -0.34 5.62 26.53
N LEU A 177 -0.92 6.80 26.32
CA LEU A 177 -1.49 7.61 27.40
C LEU A 177 -3.02 7.50 27.34
N LYS A 178 -3.68 7.09 28.43
CA LYS A 178 -5.13 7.26 28.59
C LYS A 178 -5.41 8.70 29.03
N VAL A 179 -6.45 9.31 28.46
CA VAL A 179 -6.90 10.65 28.82
C VAL A 179 -8.05 10.51 29.82
N THR A 180 -7.85 11.03 31.03
CA THR A 180 -8.82 10.99 32.12
C THR A 180 -9.40 12.38 32.41
N GLU A 181 -10.36 12.43 33.33
CA GLU A 181 -11.36 13.49 33.52
C GLU A 181 -10.81 14.93 33.50
N LYS A 182 -11.55 15.84 32.86
CA LYS A 182 -11.19 17.26 32.64
C LYS A 182 -11.41 18.13 33.88
N SER A 183 -10.82 17.72 35.01
CA SER A 183 -10.82 18.54 36.22
C SER A 183 -10.19 19.91 35.95
N HIS A 184 -10.95 20.97 36.25
CA HIS A 184 -10.63 22.38 35.93
C HIS A 184 -10.21 22.65 34.47
N GLY A 185 -10.75 21.88 33.51
CA GLY A 185 -10.51 22.08 32.07
C GLY A 185 -9.14 21.62 31.57
N LYS A 186 -8.33 20.96 32.41
CA LYS A 186 -7.03 20.40 32.02
C LYS A 186 -7.17 18.89 31.83
N GLU A 187 -6.76 18.38 30.66
CA GLU A 187 -6.75 16.94 30.37
C GLU A 187 -5.64 16.27 31.20
N VAL A 188 -6.00 15.33 32.08
CA VAL A 188 -5.04 14.47 32.78
C VAL A 188 -4.67 13.31 31.84
N LYS A 189 -3.38 12.96 31.79
CA LYS A 189 -2.84 11.92 30.91
C LYS A 189 -2.05 10.92 31.74
N GLU A 190 -2.53 9.69 31.82
CA GLU A 190 -1.90 8.60 32.57
C GLU A 190 -1.27 7.57 31.61
N PRO A 191 -0.04 7.09 31.86
CA PRO A 191 0.57 6.06 31.02
C PRO A 191 -0.06 4.69 31.30
N VAL A 192 -0.60 4.06 30.26
CA VAL A 192 -1.22 2.73 30.33
C VAL A 192 -0.56 1.76 29.35
N ARG A 193 -0.77 0.46 29.60
CA ARG A 193 -0.30 -0.62 28.73
C ARG A 193 -1.48 -1.45 28.26
N LEU A 194 -1.68 -1.52 26.95
CA LEU A 194 -2.74 -2.31 26.32
C LEU A 194 -2.15 -3.64 25.79
N PRO A 195 -2.81 -4.79 25.94
CA PRO A 195 -2.39 -6.03 25.29
C PRO A 195 -2.37 -5.83 23.76
N MET A 196 -1.34 -6.31 23.06
CA MET A 196 -1.26 -6.13 21.60
C MET A 196 -2.43 -6.78 20.84
N CYS A 197 -2.96 -7.89 21.37
CA CYS A 197 -4.10 -8.61 20.82
C CYS A 197 -5.47 -8.03 21.23
N LEU A 198 -5.51 -6.85 21.85
CA LEU A 198 -6.75 -6.20 22.29
C LEU A 198 -7.53 -5.65 21.08
N GLU A 199 -8.79 -6.06 20.92
CA GLU A 199 -9.73 -5.60 19.88
C GLU A 199 -10.63 -4.46 20.39
N GLY A 200 -10.04 -3.33 20.78
CA GLY A 200 -10.76 -2.18 21.33
C GLY A 200 -11.49 -1.31 20.29
N GLY A 201 -11.25 -1.54 18.99
CA GLY A 201 -11.86 -0.76 17.91
C GLY A 201 -11.60 0.74 18.06
N PHE A 202 -10.39 1.20 17.76
CA PHE A 202 -10.02 2.59 18.01
C PHE A 202 -10.30 3.48 16.81
N MET A 203 -10.97 4.61 17.01
CA MET A 203 -11.26 5.61 15.97
C MET A 203 -10.47 6.89 16.20
N GLU A 204 -9.81 7.40 15.16
CA GLU A 204 -8.97 8.59 15.23
C GLU A 204 -9.76 9.90 15.38
N LEU A 205 -9.39 10.73 16.35
CA LEU A 205 -10.00 12.02 16.64
C LEU A 205 -9.31 13.15 15.86
N VAL A 206 -9.61 13.22 14.56
CA VAL A 206 -9.10 14.28 13.66
C VAL A 206 -9.75 15.63 13.99
N LYS A 207 -8.98 16.52 14.64
CA LYS A 207 -9.38 17.92 14.91
C LYS A 207 -9.00 18.88 13.78
N ASP A 208 -8.21 18.44 12.81
CA ASP A 208 -7.75 19.28 11.71
C ASP A 208 -8.89 19.60 10.73
N LYS A 209 -8.97 20.88 10.33
CA LYS A 209 -9.96 21.44 9.40
C LYS A 209 -9.31 22.05 8.15
N ARG A 210 -7.97 22.05 8.08
CA ARG A 210 -7.19 22.59 6.96
C ARG A 210 -7.46 21.81 5.68
N GLN A 211 -7.12 22.44 4.56
CA GLN A 211 -7.22 21.88 3.22
C GLN A 211 -5.83 21.82 2.61
N TYR A 212 -5.50 20.71 1.97
CA TYR A 212 -4.16 20.43 1.44
C TYR A 212 -4.22 20.03 -0.04
N THR A 213 -3.17 20.29 -0.83
CA THR A 213 -2.94 19.53 -2.08
C THR A 213 -2.53 18.09 -1.75
N ILE A 214 -2.44 17.22 -2.75
CA ILE A 214 -1.91 15.86 -2.56
C ILE A 214 -0.43 15.88 -2.13
N ALA A 215 0.40 16.74 -2.73
CA ALA A 215 1.81 16.89 -2.38
C ALA A 215 2.00 17.48 -0.97
N GLU A 216 1.16 18.45 -0.57
CA GLU A 216 1.15 18.97 0.80
C GLU A 216 0.77 17.87 1.80
N ILE A 217 -0.33 17.15 1.59
CA ILE A 217 -0.84 16.22 2.62
C ILE A 217 0.09 15.03 2.84
N CYS A 218 0.71 14.49 1.77
CA CYS A 218 1.68 13.39 1.87
C CYS A 218 3.00 13.81 2.54
N ARG A 219 3.38 15.08 2.44
CA ARG A 219 4.55 15.62 3.16
C ARG A 219 4.30 15.85 4.65
N TRP A 220 3.06 16.17 5.04
CA TRP A 220 2.72 16.52 6.43
C TRP A 220 2.29 15.34 7.30
N PHE A 221 1.75 14.26 6.72
CA PHE A 221 1.22 13.13 7.46
C PHE A 221 1.88 11.80 7.05
N PRO A 222 2.22 10.93 8.02
CA PRO A 222 2.82 9.63 7.74
C PRO A 222 1.81 8.70 7.07
N LEU A 223 2.21 8.10 5.95
CA LEU A 223 1.45 7.07 5.25
C LEU A 223 1.33 5.79 6.11
N PRO A 224 0.19 5.07 6.08
CA PRO A 224 -1.05 5.40 5.39
C PRO A 224 -2.00 6.29 6.22
N PHE A 225 -2.83 7.08 5.53
CA PHE A 225 -3.83 7.95 6.18
C PHE A 225 -5.10 8.15 5.36
N ASN A 226 -6.20 8.50 6.03
CA ASN A 226 -7.51 8.69 5.40
C ASN A 226 -7.78 10.15 5.06
N VAL A 227 -8.38 10.39 3.89
CA VAL A 227 -8.78 11.72 3.41
C VAL A 227 -10.17 11.69 2.76
N LYS A 228 -10.68 12.86 2.43
CA LYS A 228 -11.69 13.06 1.38
C LYS A 228 -11.33 14.26 0.53
N VAL A 229 -11.76 14.27 -0.72
CA VAL A 229 -11.76 15.50 -1.53
C VAL A 229 -12.77 16.48 -0.90
N SER A 230 -12.34 17.73 -0.72
CA SER A 230 -13.17 18.83 -0.21
C SER A 230 -13.42 19.92 -1.24
N VAL A 231 -12.55 20.04 -2.25
CA VAL A 231 -12.73 20.86 -3.44
C VAL A 231 -12.22 20.04 -4.60
N ARG A 232 -13.06 19.81 -5.61
CA ARG A 232 -12.69 19.10 -6.84
C ARG A 232 -11.63 19.88 -7.62
N ASP A 233 -10.83 19.19 -8.41
CA ASP A 233 -10.03 19.82 -9.43
C ASP A 233 -10.94 20.39 -10.54
N LEU A 234 -10.68 21.64 -10.93
CA LEU A 234 -11.43 22.36 -11.97
C LEU A 234 -10.71 22.37 -13.33
N SER A 235 -9.44 21.94 -13.41
CA SER A 235 -8.77 21.73 -14.70
C SER A 235 -9.20 20.41 -15.36
N LEU A 236 -9.78 19.48 -14.61
CA LEU A 236 -10.29 18.21 -15.12
C LEU A 236 -11.72 18.34 -15.62
N LYS A 237 -12.00 17.80 -16.82
CA LYS A 237 -13.37 17.71 -17.37
C LYS A 237 -14.29 16.88 -16.45
N VAL A 238 -13.74 15.82 -15.87
CA VAL A 238 -14.40 14.95 -14.89
C VAL A 238 -13.39 14.62 -13.78
N ASP A 239 -13.67 15.04 -12.56
CA ASP A 239 -12.87 14.66 -11.38
C ASP A 239 -13.51 13.42 -10.72
N VAL A 240 -12.90 12.26 -10.97
CA VAL A 240 -13.35 10.96 -10.42
C VAL A 240 -13.16 10.86 -8.91
N LEU A 241 -12.20 11.58 -8.32
CA LEU A 241 -11.92 11.56 -6.88
C LEU A 241 -12.93 12.40 -6.09
N ALA A 242 -13.47 13.45 -6.70
CA ALA A 242 -14.50 14.28 -6.07
C ALA A 242 -15.81 13.52 -5.78
N GLY A 243 -16.07 12.42 -6.49
CA GLY A 243 -17.20 11.52 -6.24
C GLY A 243 -16.94 10.46 -5.16
N ALA A 244 -15.71 10.30 -4.68
CA ALA A 244 -15.38 9.31 -3.66
C ALA A 244 -15.84 9.77 -2.26
N PRO A 245 -16.50 8.92 -1.45
CA PRO A 245 -16.92 9.27 -0.09
C PRO A 245 -15.72 9.46 0.86
N GLY A 246 -14.58 8.89 0.49
CA GLY A 246 -13.26 9.13 1.06
C GLY A 246 -12.23 8.21 0.39
N LEU A 247 -10.95 8.54 0.58
CA LEU A 247 -9.82 7.79 0.05
C LEU A 247 -8.89 7.37 1.20
N HIS A 248 -8.41 6.14 1.15
CA HIS A 248 -7.28 5.66 1.92
C HIS A 248 -6.03 5.98 1.08
N ILE A 249 -5.16 6.86 1.59
CA ILE A 249 -3.88 7.19 0.95
C ILE A 249 -2.84 6.25 1.52
N GLU A 250 -2.19 5.49 0.63
CA GLU A 250 -1.47 4.28 1.03
C GLU A 250 0.03 4.42 0.87
N GLU A 251 0.47 4.91 -0.28
CA GLU A 251 1.86 4.79 -0.70
C GLU A 251 2.24 5.84 -1.74
N GLU A 252 3.52 6.20 -1.77
CA GLU A 252 4.14 7.06 -2.77
C GLU A 252 4.95 6.18 -3.73
N ILE A 253 4.57 6.16 -5.00
CA ILE A 253 5.12 5.29 -6.04
C ILE A 253 5.95 6.13 -7.02
N SER A 254 7.11 5.59 -7.42
CA SER A 254 7.93 6.08 -8.51
C SER A 254 7.62 5.27 -9.78
N ASP A 255 6.89 5.87 -10.71
CA ASP A 255 6.29 5.22 -11.86
C ASP A 255 7.06 5.55 -13.16
N PRO A 256 7.61 4.58 -13.91
CA PRO A 256 8.35 4.87 -15.14
C PRO A 256 7.41 5.36 -16.25
N CYS A 257 7.69 6.55 -16.78
CA CYS A 257 6.90 7.21 -17.81
C CYS A 257 7.79 7.68 -18.98
N LEU A 258 7.16 7.78 -20.16
CA LEU A 258 7.69 8.51 -21.31
C LEU A 258 6.85 9.76 -21.54
N LEU A 259 7.48 10.89 -21.84
CA LEU A 259 6.77 12.08 -22.33
C LEU A 259 6.64 11.98 -23.85
N ILE A 260 5.42 11.84 -24.35
CA ILE A 260 5.14 11.62 -25.78
C ILE A 260 4.21 12.72 -26.31
N SER A 261 4.48 13.21 -27.52
CA SER A 261 3.61 14.12 -28.25
C SER A 261 3.29 13.63 -29.65
N ASN A 262 2.25 14.18 -30.26
CA ASN A 262 2.09 14.17 -31.71
C ASN A 262 3.13 15.12 -32.37
N THR A 263 3.26 15.04 -33.70
CA THR A 263 4.27 15.77 -34.49
C THR A 263 4.05 17.28 -34.58
N ASP A 264 2.81 17.76 -34.37
CA ASP A 264 2.49 19.20 -34.34
C ASP A 264 2.55 19.81 -32.92
N LEU A 265 2.92 19.00 -31.91
CA LEU A 265 3.02 19.36 -30.49
C LEU A 265 1.70 19.84 -29.85
N SER A 266 0.54 19.63 -30.51
CA SER A 266 -0.77 20.03 -29.98
C SER A 266 -1.25 19.16 -28.82
N GLU A 267 -0.79 17.91 -28.74
CA GLU A 267 -1.03 17.01 -27.61
C GLU A 267 0.28 16.49 -27.04
N ILE A 268 0.49 16.69 -25.73
CA ILE A 268 1.66 16.19 -24.98
C ILE A 268 1.14 15.45 -23.74
N LYS A 269 1.48 14.16 -23.60
CA LYS A 269 0.96 13.26 -22.57
C LYS A 269 2.08 12.43 -21.94
N GLU A 270 1.87 12.09 -20.66
CA GLU A 270 2.69 11.09 -19.97
C GLU A 270 2.15 9.70 -20.30
N VAL A 271 3.02 8.77 -20.71
CA VAL A 271 2.63 7.39 -21.05
C VAL A 271 3.31 6.42 -20.07
N PRO A 272 2.55 5.70 -19.21
CA PRO A 272 3.10 4.84 -18.17
C PRO A 272 3.60 3.51 -18.72
N VAL A 273 4.91 3.30 -18.64
CA VAL A 273 5.64 2.19 -19.26
C VAL A 273 5.20 0.82 -18.75
N ASN A 274 4.82 0.73 -17.47
CA ASN A 274 4.42 -0.54 -16.83
C ASN A 274 2.95 -0.93 -17.08
N ARG A 275 2.13 -0.04 -17.67
CA ARG A 275 0.67 -0.22 -17.81
C ARG A 275 0.17 -0.02 -19.24
N THR A 276 0.96 0.63 -20.09
CA THR A 276 0.69 0.77 -21.52
C THR A 276 1.55 -0.23 -22.30
N ASP A 277 0.91 -1.27 -22.81
CA ASP A 277 1.55 -2.19 -23.77
C ASP A 277 1.52 -1.56 -25.16
N LEU A 278 2.69 -1.16 -25.67
CA LEU A 278 2.88 -0.64 -27.02
C LEU A 278 4.27 -1.02 -27.53
N ILE A 279 4.33 -1.31 -28.84
CA ILE A 279 5.54 -1.59 -29.58
C ILE A 279 5.79 -0.44 -30.56
N LEU A 280 6.93 0.23 -30.44
CA LEU A 280 7.30 1.40 -31.24
C LEU A 280 8.49 1.09 -32.14
N ASN A 281 8.40 1.54 -33.39
CA ASN A 281 9.49 1.55 -34.36
C ASN A 281 10.11 2.95 -34.35
N VAL A 282 11.27 3.09 -33.72
CA VAL A 282 12.02 4.36 -33.73
C VAL A 282 12.61 4.58 -35.13
N LYS A 283 12.53 5.82 -35.62
CA LYS A 283 12.94 6.18 -36.99
C LYS A 283 14.22 7.01 -37.02
N GLN A 284 14.24 8.11 -36.28
CA GLN A 284 15.36 9.07 -36.28
C GLN A 284 15.29 9.92 -35.02
N ARG A 285 16.37 10.65 -34.73
CA ARG A 285 16.30 11.79 -33.78
C ARG A 285 15.36 12.87 -34.31
N TRP A 286 14.82 13.64 -33.39
CA TRP A 286 14.03 14.82 -33.65
C TRP A 286 14.85 16.07 -33.29
N ASP A 287 15.04 16.99 -34.24
CA ASP A 287 15.88 18.18 -34.03
C ASP A 287 15.09 19.41 -33.55
N GLY A 288 13.84 19.21 -33.12
CA GLY A 288 12.99 20.27 -32.58
C GLY A 288 13.25 20.59 -31.11
N GLU A 289 12.74 21.74 -30.66
CA GLU A 289 12.85 22.15 -29.27
C GLU A 289 11.87 21.35 -28.39
N SER A 290 12.39 20.59 -27.43
CA SER A 290 11.56 19.83 -26.48
C SER A 290 10.65 20.77 -25.68
N PRO A 291 9.36 20.42 -25.50
CA PRO A 291 8.42 21.29 -24.80
C PRO A 291 8.83 21.48 -23.34
N ALA A 292 8.82 22.73 -22.87
CA ALA A 292 9.04 23.07 -21.46
C ALA A 292 7.93 22.58 -20.51
N CYS A 293 6.85 22.01 -21.05
CA CYS A 293 5.69 21.57 -20.29
C CYS A 293 5.85 20.11 -19.84
N SER A 294 5.86 19.89 -18.53
CA SER A 294 5.52 18.58 -17.95
C SER A 294 4.10 18.20 -18.37
N GLY A 295 3.95 17.09 -19.09
CA GLY A 295 2.72 16.73 -19.79
C GLY A 295 1.47 16.65 -18.91
N ASN A 296 0.30 16.60 -19.56
CA ASN A 296 -0.98 16.53 -18.85
C ASN A 296 -1.14 15.18 -18.14
N SER A 297 -0.75 15.13 -16.87
CA SER A 297 -0.86 13.96 -16.04
C SER A 297 -2.28 13.80 -15.50
N ALA A 298 -3.02 12.81 -16.01
CA ALA A 298 -4.35 12.45 -15.53
C ALA A 298 -4.30 11.60 -14.24
N ILE A 299 -5.41 11.59 -13.50
CA ILE A 299 -5.70 10.55 -12.51
C ILE A 299 -6.03 9.27 -13.26
N GLU A 300 -5.45 8.16 -12.84
CA GLU A 300 -5.71 6.83 -13.42
C GLU A 300 -6.50 5.98 -12.42
N GLU A 301 -7.61 5.37 -12.86
CA GLU A 301 -8.28 4.30 -12.12
C GLU A 301 -7.67 2.96 -12.57
N ILE A 302 -7.04 2.22 -11.65
CA ILE A 302 -6.27 1.00 -11.96
C ILE A 302 -7.02 -0.25 -11.54
N SER A 303 -6.77 -1.37 -12.24
CA SER A 303 -7.31 -2.67 -11.87
C SER A 303 -6.70 -3.21 -10.56
N GLU A 304 -7.42 -4.14 -9.92
CA GLU A 304 -6.94 -4.84 -8.72
C GLU A 304 -5.61 -5.60 -8.97
N ASP A 305 -5.46 -6.25 -10.13
CA ASP A 305 -4.21 -6.90 -10.54
C ASP A 305 -3.03 -5.91 -10.64
N CYS A 306 -3.31 -4.71 -11.17
CA CYS A 306 -2.32 -3.64 -11.27
C CYS A 306 -1.93 -3.10 -9.89
N TYR A 307 -2.93 -2.84 -9.04
CA TYR A 307 -2.75 -2.44 -7.64
C TYR A 307 -1.85 -3.43 -6.88
N TYR A 308 -2.13 -4.74 -6.92
CA TYR A 308 -1.27 -5.72 -6.27
C TYR A 308 0.11 -5.82 -6.92
N THR A 309 0.21 -5.69 -8.24
CA THR A 309 1.52 -5.74 -8.94
C THR A 309 2.44 -4.60 -8.51
N LEU A 310 1.89 -3.38 -8.37
CA LEU A 310 2.63 -2.22 -7.84
C LEU A 310 3.08 -2.47 -6.39
N ARG A 311 2.20 -3.04 -5.54
CA ARG A 311 2.53 -3.29 -4.13
C ARG A 311 3.41 -4.51 -3.88
N ARG A 312 3.51 -5.48 -4.79
CA ARG A 312 4.32 -6.70 -4.62
C ARG A 312 5.81 -6.44 -4.38
N TYR A 313 6.31 -5.27 -4.77
CA TYR A 313 7.69 -4.83 -4.52
C TYR A 313 7.84 -3.92 -3.29
N ALA A 314 6.73 -3.47 -2.70
CA ALA A 314 6.68 -2.55 -1.57
C ALA A 314 6.53 -3.21 -0.20
N VAL A 315 6.12 -4.49 -0.13
CA VAL A 315 5.79 -5.14 1.14
C VAL A 315 7.04 -5.40 2.00
N THR A 316 7.43 -4.39 2.79
CA THR A 316 8.15 -4.62 4.05
C THR A 316 7.34 -5.61 4.87
N THR A 317 7.98 -6.68 5.35
CA THR A 317 7.34 -7.82 6.00
C THR A 317 6.37 -7.42 7.12
N ILE A 318 5.07 -7.35 6.82
CA ILE A 318 4.03 -7.10 7.82
C ILE A 318 3.92 -8.37 8.67
N THR A 319 4.48 -8.33 9.87
CA THR A 319 4.22 -9.38 10.86
C THR A 319 2.74 -9.37 11.23
N PRO A 320 2.09 -10.53 11.39
CA PRO A 320 0.72 -10.57 11.91
C PRO A 320 0.69 -10.11 13.37
N PRO A 321 -0.45 -9.63 13.89
CA PRO A 321 -0.61 -9.34 15.31
C PRO A 321 -0.31 -10.60 16.16
N PRO A 322 0.30 -10.45 17.36
CA PRO A 322 0.57 -11.60 18.22
C PRO A 322 -0.74 -12.26 18.65
N ARG A 323 -0.81 -13.59 18.50
CA ARG A 323 -1.99 -14.37 18.89
C ARG A 323 -2.18 -14.30 20.42
N PRO A 324 -3.42 -14.15 20.94
CA PRO A 324 -3.68 -14.20 22.38
C PRO A 324 -3.06 -15.44 23.07
N PRO A 325 -2.42 -15.27 24.24
CA PRO A 325 -1.98 -16.38 25.10
C PRO A 325 -3.08 -17.41 25.39
N LYS A 326 -2.72 -18.70 25.39
CA LYS A 326 -3.63 -19.80 25.75
C LYS A 326 -3.88 -19.86 27.27
N LYS A 327 -4.75 -18.98 27.77
CA LYS A 327 -5.19 -18.82 29.18
C LYS A 327 -4.05 -18.46 30.17
N PRO A 328 -4.36 -17.84 31.33
CA PRO A 328 -3.36 -17.60 32.37
C PRO A 328 -2.76 -18.90 32.89
N LYS A 329 -1.43 -18.96 33.01
CA LYS A 329 -0.70 -20.08 33.64
C LYS A 329 -0.55 -19.87 35.16
N ASP A 330 -1.66 -19.66 35.84
CA ASP A 330 -1.71 -19.80 37.30
C ASP A 330 -2.48 -21.08 37.64
N PRO A 331 -1.83 -22.15 38.11
CA PRO A 331 -2.55 -23.31 38.62
C PRO A 331 -3.34 -22.88 39.86
N PRO A 332 -4.59 -23.35 40.04
CA PRO A 332 -5.36 -23.01 41.23
C PRO A 332 -4.59 -23.40 42.50
N PRO A 333 -4.64 -22.58 43.57
CA PRO A 333 -3.93 -22.87 44.81
C PRO A 333 -4.34 -24.26 45.30
N ARG A 334 -3.34 -25.13 45.55
CA ARG A 334 -3.61 -26.51 45.95
C ARG A 334 -4.42 -26.48 47.27
N PRO A 335 -5.52 -27.24 47.38
CA PRO A 335 -6.26 -27.31 48.63
C PRO A 335 -5.34 -27.84 49.74
N PRO A 336 -5.49 -27.35 50.98
CA PRO A 336 -4.65 -27.79 52.09
C PRO A 336 -4.80 -29.29 52.31
N LYS A 337 -3.67 -30.00 52.42
CA LYS A 337 -3.67 -31.43 52.72
C LYS A 337 -4.28 -31.64 54.11
N MET A 338 -5.49 -32.22 54.16
CA MET A 338 -5.99 -32.79 55.40
C MET A 338 -5.11 -33.99 55.78
N LEU A 339 -4.55 -33.94 56.98
CA LEU A 339 -3.90 -35.09 57.61
C LEU A 339 -4.98 -36.12 57.92
N SER A 340 -4.98 -37.24 57.20
CA SER A 340 -5.83 -38.39 57.52
C SER A 340 -5.42 -38.98 58.86
N SER A 341 -6.31 -38.91 59.86
CA SER A 341 -6.13 -39.62 61.13
C SER A 341 -6.11 -41.13 60.88
N ARG A 342 -5.09 -41.79 61.41
CA ARG A 342 -4.88 -43.24 61.36
C ARG A 342 -5.88 -43.91 62.29
N SER A 343 -6.83 -44.68 61.76
CA SER A 343 -7.65 -45.61 62.56
C SER A 343 -6.97 -46.99 62.60
N GLU A 344 -6.61 -47.43 63.80
CA GLU A 344 -6.14 -48.79 64.05
C GLU A 344 -7.30 -49.79 63.96
N SER A 345 -7.00 -50.99 63.44
CA SER A 345 -7.83 -52.17 63.67
C SER A 345 -6.91 -53.39 63.80
N ALA A 346 -7.18 -54.22 64.81
CA ALA A 346 -6.26 -55.23 65.30
C ALA A 346 -6.43 -56.60 64.61
N ASN A 347 -5.30 -57.18 64.25
CA ASN A 347 -4.87 -58.55 64.53
C ASN A 347 -5.94 -59.66 64.75
N SER A 348 -5.87 -60.73 63.93
CA SER A 348 -5.54 -62.09 64.42
C SER A 348 -5.56 -63.13 63.28
N GLU A 349 -4.46 -63.89 63.14
CA GLU A 349 -4.41 -65.37 62.92
C GLU A 349 -5.17 -66.02 61.73
N ASN A 350 -4.83 -67.16 61.14
CA ASN A 350 -3.73 -68.15 61.21
C ASN A 350 -3.78 -68.95 59.85
N SER A 351 -2.79 -69.70 59.34
CA SER A 351 -1.45 -70.12 59.80
C SER A 351 -0.55 -70.48 58.58
N SER A 352 0.49 -71.31 58.76
CA SER A 352 1.49 -71.77 57.78
C SER A 352 1.20 -73.12 57.11
N SER A 353 1.62 -73.32 55.84
CA SER A 353 2.49 -74.46 55.46
C SER A 353 3.07 -74.35 54.03
N SER A 354 4.35 -74.69 53.91
CA SER A 354 5.08 -75.06 52.67
C SER A 354 5.61 -76.51 52.89
N PRO A 355 6.50 -77.08 52.07
CA PRO A 355 6.81 -76.88 50.64
C PRO A 355 6.83 -78.22 49.85
N GLN A 356 6.95 -78.16 48.52
CA GLN A 356 8.06 -78.81 47.80
C GLN A 356 8.24 -78.22 46.38
#